data_AF-A0A6V7KX24-F1
#
_entry.id   AF-A0A6V7KX24-F1
#
_cell.length_a   1.000
_cell.length_b   1.000
_cell.length_c   1.000
_cell.angle_alpha   90.00
_cell.angle_beta   90.00
_cell.angle_gamma   90.00
#
_symmetry.space_group_name_H-M   'P 1'
#
loop_
_entity.id
_entity.type
_entity.pdbx_description
1 polymer ?
#
loop_
_entity_poly.entity_id
_entity_poly.type
_entity_poly.pdbx_seq_one_letter_code
_entity_poly.pdbx_strand_id
1 'polypeptide(L)' 'PPHWLVEPMDTSVERNRHVALHCQAQGVPAPVIVWKKAT' A
#
# COMPACT_ATOMS: atom_id res chain seq x y z
N PRO A 1 -2.92 -4.35 17.60
CA PRO A 1 -2.46 -4.96 16.33
C PRO A 1 -2.66 -3.97 15.18
N PRO A 2 -1.81 -3.96 14.14
CA PRO A 2 -2.06 -3.13 12.96
C PRO A 2 -3.30 -3.62 12.21
N HIS A 3 -4.10 -2.69 11.72
CA HIS A 3 -5.23 -2.96 10.83
C HIS A 3 -5.25 -1.94 9.70
N TRP A 4 -5.78 -2.35 8.55
CA TRP A 4 -5.89 -1.51 7.37
C TRP A 4 -6.95 -0.44 7.58
N LEU A 5 -6.59 0.82 7.28
CA LEU A 5 -7.55 1.89 7.02
C LEU A 5 -7.80 2.02 5.53
N VAL A 6 -6.73 1.87 4.74
CA VAL A 6 -6.77 1.80 3.27
C VAL A 6 -5.90 0.63 2.85
N GLU A 7 -6.54 -0.44 2.40
CA GLU A 7 -5.86 -1.60 1.84
C GLU A 7 -5.47 -1.29 0.37
N PRO A 8 -4.21 -1.56 -0.03
CA PRO A 8 -3.81 -1.38 -1.42
C PRO A 8 -4.52 -2.37 -2.34
N MET A 9 -4.89 -1.92 -3.54
CA MET A 9 -5.62 -2.72 -4.51
C MET A 9 -4.81 -2.93 -5.78
N ASP A 10 -5.05 -4.06 -6.44
CA ASP A 10 -4.47 -4.35 -7.75
C ASP A 10 -4.90 -3.30 -8.77
N THR A 11 -3.92 -2.72 -9.47
CA THR A 11 -4.15 -1.64 -10.43
C THR A 11 -3.44 -1.96 -11.74
N SER A 12 -4.17 -1.85 -12.85
CA SER A 12 -3.60 -1.95 -14.19
C SER A 12 -3.24 -0.55 -14.70
N VAL A 13 -2.05 -0.39 -15.26
CA VAL A 13 -1.55 0.88 -15.78
C VAL A 13 -0.93 0.69 -17.16
N GLU A 14 -1.16 1.63 -18.07
CA GLU A 14 -0.56 1.62 -19.39
C GLU A 14 0.97 1.78 -19.32
N ARG A 15 1.66 1.29 -20.34
CA ARG A 15 3.10 1.50 -20.49
C ARG A 15 3.41 3.01 -20.51
N ASN A 16 4.47 3.41 -19.82
CA ASN A 16 4.93 4.81 -19.71
C ASN A 16 3.93 5.74 -19.00
N ARG A 17 3.05 5.20 -18.16
CA ARG A 17 2.23 5.98 -17.23
C ARG A 17 2.67 5.75 -15.78
N HIS A 18 2.33 6.71 -14.93
CA HIS A 18 2.54 6.61 -13.49
C HIS A 18 1.33 5.95 -12.82
N VAL A 19 1.58 5.21 -11.74
CA VAL A 19 0.56 4.65 -10.86
C VAL A 19 0.89 5.02 -9.42
N ALA A 20 -0.14 5.31 -8.62
CA ALA A 20 -0.02 5.48 -7.18
C ALA A 20 -0.78 4.36 -6.49
N LEU A 21 -0.11 3.62 -5.61
CA LEU A 21 -0.72 2.61 -4.77
C LEU A 21 -0.93 3.20 -3.37
N HIS A 22 -2.19 3.41 -3.00
CA HIS A 22 -2.52 3.96 -1.69
C HIS A 22 -2.51 2.88 -0.62
N CYS A 23 -1.96 3.20 0.55
CA CYS A 23 -1.89 2.29 1.69
C CYS A 23 -1.88 3.10 2.99
N GLN A 24 -2.73 2.72 3.94
CA GLN A 24 -2.79 3.31 5.27
C GLN A 24 -3.14 2.25 6.31
N ALA A 25 -2.47 2.29 7.46
CA ALA A 25 -2.71 1.39 8.57
C ALA A 25 -2.66 2.14 9.90
N GLN A 26 -3.41 1.65 10.90
CA GLN A 26 -3.40 2.18 12.25
C GLN A 26 -3.19 1.07 13.27
N GLY A 27 -2.60 1.41 14.41
CA GLY A 27 -2.31 0.50 15.50
C GLY A 27 -1.63 1.22 16.65
N VAL A 28 -1.55 0.56 17.80
CA VAL A 28 -0.78 1.02 18.97
C VAL A 28 0.27 -0.05 19.31
N PRO A 29 1.58 0.27 19.25
CA PRO A 29 2.17 1.52 18.76
C PRO A 29 1.91 1.74 17.25
N ALA A 30 2.17 2.96 16.76
CA ALA A 30 1.94 3.31 15.36
C ALA A 30 2.69 2.36 14.40
N PRO A 31 2.03 1.82 13.36
CA PRO A 31 2.65 0.87 12.46
C PRO A 31 3.64 1.53 11.49
N VAL A 32 4.64 0.75 11.07
CA VAL A 32 5.56 1.13 9.98
C VAL A 32 5.11 0.45 8.70
N ILE A 33 4.90 1.23 7.64
CA ILE A 33 4.45 0.74 6.33
C ILE A 33 5.68 0.54 5.42
N VAL A 34 5.79 -0.65 4.80
CA VAL A 34 6.89 -1.00 3.89
C VAL A 34 6.32 -1.64 2.63
N TRP A 35 6.77 -1.16 1.46
CA TRP A 35 6.45 -1.76 0.17
C TRP A 35 7.50 -2.80 -0.23
N LYS A 36 7.04 -3.94 -0.74
CA LYS A 36 7.89 -4.97 -1.33
C LYS A 36 7.45 -5.21 -2.76
N LYS A 37 8.43 -5.37 -3.65
CA LYS A 37 8.19 -5.83 -5.01
C LYS A 37 8.20 -7.35 -5.00
N ALA A 38 7.13 -7.99 -5.46
CA ALA A 38 7.15 -9.42 -5.75
C ALA A 38 8.05 -9.64 -6.98
N THR A 39 9.10 -10.44 -6.80
CA THR A 39 10.02 -10.89 -7.85
C THR A 39 9.54 -12.19 -8.47
#